data_AF-H3B2X3-F1
#
_entry.id   AF-H3B2X3-F1
#
_cell.length_a   1.000
_cell.length_b   1.000
_cell.length_c   1.000
_cell.angle_alpha   90.00
_cell.angle_beta   90.00
_cell.angle_gamma   90.00
#
_symmetry.space_group_name_H-M   'P 1'
#
loop_
_entity.id
_entity.type
_entity.pdbx_description
1 polymer ?
#
loop_
_entity_poly.entity_id
_entity_poly.type
_entity_poly.pdbx_seq_one_letter_code
_entity_poly.pdbx_strand_id
1 'polypeptide(L)'
;IQMYADKNDMKRFYEALRTVYGPQSSGTTPLMSADGSTLLNDKTQILDRWVDHFKNLLNCDSSIEEDEVIDQLPKCQTKEFLAEEPTLPETIKAIKLLSSGKAPGSKVIPAEVYKVGGIHLAQSLTELFRLMWRKETIPQAYKDASIIHLFKHKGSRYICDNHRGISLLVFAGKILVRIILNCFT
;
A
#
# COMPACT_ATOMS: atom_id res chain seq x y z
N ILE A 1 10.52 22.94 18.66
CA ILE A 1 9.94 21.94 17.73
C ILE A 1 11.03 21.06 17.13
N GLN A 2 12.03 21.63 16.42
CA GLN A 2 13.12 20.85 15.78
C GLN A 2 13.85 19.88 16.74
N MET A 3 14.17 20.32 17.96
CA MET A 3 14.80 19.47 18.98
C MET A 3 14.04 18.15 19.28
N TYR A 4 12.71 18.12 19.15
CA TYR A 4 11.94 16.88 19.34
C TYR A 4 12.07 15.95 18.13
N ALA A 5 12.12 16.50 16.90
CA ALA A 5 12.37 15.72 15.69
C ALA A 5 13.78 15.12 15.72
N ASP A 6 14.79 15.89 16.13
CA ASP A 6 16.18 15.42 16.22
C ASP A 6 16.35 14.28 17.24
N LYS A 7 15.48 14.26 18.27
CA LYS A 7 15.42 13.20 19.29
C LYS A 7 14.47 12.05 18.93
N ASN A 8 13.84 12.08 17.75
CA ASN A 8 12.80 11.15 17.31
C ASN A 8 11.60 11.04 18.29
N ASP A 9 11.35 12.08 19.08
CA ASP A 9 10.21 12.18 19.98
C ASP A 9 9.01 12.74 19.22
N MET A 10 8.41 11.88 18.39
CA MET A 10 7.31 12.26 17.50
C MET A 10 6.09 12.75 18.28
N LYS A 11 5.85 12.23 19.49
CA LYS A 11 4.71 12.64 20.31
C LYS A 11 4.82 14.11 20.70
N ARG A 12 5.94 14.53 21.31
CA ARG A 12 6.15 15.93 21.70
C ARG A 12 6.30 16.85 20.49
N PHE A 13 6.85 16.34 19.40
CA PHE A 13 6.91 17.07 18.14
C PHE A 13 5.50 17.44 17.63
N TYR A 14 4.57 16.49 17.58
CA TYR A 14 3.19 16.75 17.13
C TYR A 14 2.38 17.60 18.14
N GLU A 15 2.58 17.43 19.45
CA GLU A 15 1.97 18.29 20.46
C GLU A 15 2.39 19.76 20.29
N ALA A 16 3.69 20.00 20.09
CA ALA A 16 4.21 21.34 19.87
C ALA A 16 3.73 21.95 18.54
N LEU A 17 3.64 21.16 17.46
CA LEU A 17 3.04 21.59 16.19
C LEU A 17 1.58 22.00 16.37
N ARG A 18 0.78 21.20 17.06
CA ARG A 18 -0.65 21.48 17.30
C ARG A 18 -0.85 22.75 18.12
N THR A 19 0.08 23.05 19.02
CA THR A 19 0.09 24.30 19.80
C THR A 19 0.37 25.52 18.93
N VAL A 20 1.31 25.41 17.97
CA VAL A 20 1.70 26.53 17.08
C VAL A 20 0.68 26.77 15.97
N TYR A 21 0.20 25.71 15.32
CA TYR A 21 -0.69 25.80 14.16
C TYR A 21 -2.18 25.76 14.51
N GLY A 22 -2.52 25.47 15.77
CA GLY A 22 -3.90 25.35 16.23
C GLY A 22 -4.59 24.06 15.78
N PRO A 23 -5.90 23.91 16.08
CA PRO A 23 -6.69 22.77 15.61
C PRO A 23 -6.76 22.76 14.07
N GLN A 24 -6.31 21.67 13.44
CA GLN A 24 -6.53 21.48 12.01
C GLN A 24 -8.03 21.30 11.75
N SER A 25 -8.60 22.12 10.86
CA SER A 25 -9.97 21.94 10.41
C SER A 25 -10.08 20.62 9.64
N SER A 26 -10.73 19.63 10.24
CA SER A 26 -11.04 18.35 9.61
C SER A 26 -12.27 18.51 8.71
N GLY A 27 -12.16 19.32 7.66
CA GLY A 27 -13.17 19.44 6.62
C GLY A 27 -12.84 18.52 5.45
N THR A 28 -13.82 17.76 4.96
CA THR A 28 -13.69 17.05 3.69
C THR A 28 -13.50 18.11 2.59
N THR A 29 -12.42 18.00 1.81
CA THR A 29 -12.17 18.94 0.71
C THR A 29 -13.20 18.67 -0.38
N PRO A 30 -13.98 19.67 -0.83
CA PRO A 30 -14.89 19.51 -1.96
C PRO A 30 -14.16 18.99 -3.21
N LEU A 31 -14.88 18.36 -4.12
CA LEU A 31 -14.32 17.89 -5.38
C LEU A 31 -15.19 18.31 -6.56
N MET A 32 -14.58 18.49 -7.72
CA MET A 32 -15.33 18.66 -8.95
C MET A 32 -15.84 17.30 -9.44
N SER A 33 -17.06 17.28 -9.97
CA SER A 33 -17.63 16.13 -10.67
C SER A 33 -16.75 15.69 -11.86
N ALA A 34 -16.96 14.48 -12.37
CA ALA A 34 -16.13 13.92 -13.44
C ALA A 34 -16.19 14.73 -14.75
N ASP A 35 -17.36 15.31 -15.05
CA ASP A 35 -17.63 16.20 -16.19
C ASP A 35 -17.22 17.66 -15.94
N GLY A 36 -16.75 18.00 -14.73
CA GLY A 36 -16.30 19.35 -14.39
C GLY A 36 -17.42 20.36 -14.10
N SER A 37 -18.69 19.95 -14.08
CA SER A 37 -19.85 20.85 -14.03
C SER A 37 -20.26 21.28 -12.62
N THR A 38 -20.04 20.44 -11.61
CA THR A 38 -20.59 20.65 -10.25
C THR A 38 -19.55 20.42 -9.17
N LEU A 39 -19.63 21.23 -8.11
CA LEU A 39 -18.79 21.08 -6.92
C LEU A 39 -19.51 20.19 -5.89
N LEU A 40 -18.94 19.01 -5.65
CA LEU A 40 -19.39 18.01 -4.70
C LEU A 40 -18.90 18.38 -3.30
N ASN A 41 -19.85 18.58 -2.39
CA ASN A 41 -19.58 18.91 -0.99
C ASN A 41 -20.05 17.82 -0.02
N ASP A 42 -20.93 16.92 -0.48
CA ASP A 42 -21.38 15.81 0.35
C ASP A 42 -20.31 14.71 0.46
N LYS A 43 -20.19 14.13 1.64
CA LYS A 43 -19.16 13.13 1.94
C LYS A 43 -19.29 11.87 1.08
N THR A 44 -20.52 11.41 0.83
CA THR A 44 -20.76 10.20 0.02
C THR A 44 -20.39 10.46 -1.43
N GLN A 45 -20.83 11.59 -2.00
CA GLN A 45 -20.48 12.00 -3.35
C GLN A 45 -18.97 12.17 -3.56
N ILE A 46 -18.26 12.71 -2.56
CA ILE A 46 -16.80 12.86 -2.60
C ILE A 46 -16.11 11.47 -2.59
N LEU A 47 -16.61 10.52 -1.80
CA LEU A 47 -16.07 9.15 -1.78
C LEU A 47 -16.32 8.42 -3.09
N ASP A 48 -17.54 8.49 -3.63
CA ASP A 48 -17.89 7.89 -4.92
C ASP A 48 -17.04 8.48 -6.04
N ARG A 49 -16.84 9.81 -6.04
CA ARG A 49 -15.96 10.49 -7.00
C ARG A 49 -14.51 10.00 -6.95
N TRP A 50 -14.00 9.68 -5.76
CA TRP A 50 -12.66 9.08 -5.60
C TRP A 50 -12.62 7.63 -6.06
N VAL A 51 -13.66 6.84 -5.76
CA VAL A 51 -13.79 5.45 -6.22
C VAL A 51 -13.75 5.42 -7.74
N ASP A 52 -14.57 6.23 -8.40
CA ASP A 52 -14.61 6.33 -9.86
C ASP A 52 -13.26 6.75 -10.45
N HIS A 53 -12.62 7.77 -9.85
CA HIS A 53 -11.32 8.23 -10.30
C HIS A 53 -10.26 7.13 -10.27
N PHE A 54 -10.09 6.45 -9.12
CA PHE A 54 -9.07 5.42 -8.98
C PHE A 54 -9.42 4.14 -9.72
N LYS A 55 -10.72 3.83 -9.88
CA LYS A 55 -11.16 2.70 -10.70
C LYS A 55 -10.70 2.89 -12.15
N ASN A 56 -10.95 4.06 -12.73
CA ASN A 56 -10.55 4.37 -14.10
C ASN A 56 -9.03 4.50 -14.24
N LEU A 57 -8.35 5.08 -13.24
CA LEU A 57 -6.90 5.29 -13.29
C LEU A 57 -6.10 3.97 -13.16
N LEU A 58 -6.57 3.02 -12.36
CA LEU A 58 -5.81 1.81 -12.02
C LEU A 58 -6.23 0.58 -12.83
N ASN A 59 -7.41 0.57 -13.42
CA ASN A 59 -7.93 -0.56 -14.19
C ASN A 59 -8.18 -0.15 -15.65
N CYS A 60 -7.15 0.43 -16.30
CA CYS A 60 -7.23 0.73 -17.72
C CYS A 60 -7.27 -0.57 -18.52
N ASP A 61 -8.33 -0.76 -19.30
CA ASP A 61 -8.41 -1.88 -20.24
C ASP A 61 -7.30 -1.77 -21.28
N SER A 62 -6.58 -2.86 -21.50
CA SER A 62 -5.61 -2.97 -22.58
C SER A 62 -6.35 -3.15 -23.90
N SER A 63 -5.99 -2.38 -24.93
CA SER A 63 -6.50 -2.59 -26.29
C SER A 63 -5.73 -3.66 -27.07
N ILE A 64 -4.81 -4.36 -26.40
CA ILE A 64 -3.94 -5.36 -27.00
C ILE A 64 -4.62 -6.72 -26.84
N GLU A 65 -4.70 -7.50 -27.91
CA GLU A 65 -5.08 -8.91 -27.82
C GLU A 65 -3.96 -9.69 -27.11
N GLU A 66 -4.16 -9.97 -25.81
CA GLU A 66 -3.13 -10.51 -24.92
C GLU A 66 -2.57 -11.84 -25.43
N ASP A 67 -3.42 -12.73 -25.94
CA ASP A 67 -3.03 -14.05 -26.40
C ASP A 67 -2.06 -13.99 -27.59
N GLU A 68 -2.31 -13.12 -28.56
CA GLU A 68 -1.46 -12.97 -29.74
C GLU A 68 -0.07 -12.42 -29.38
N VAL A 69 0.00 -11.51 -28.41
CA VAL A 69 1.27 -10.94 -27.94
C VAL A 69 2.05 -11.92 -27.07
N ILE A 70 1.37 -12.67 -26.19
CA ILE A 70 2.01 -13.68 -25.35
C ILE A 70 2.64 -14.79 -26.20
N ASP A 71 1.95 -15.23 -27.27
CA ASP A 71 2.47 -16.23 -28.20
C ASP A 71 3.73 -15.77 -28.96
N GLN A 72 3.87 -14.46 -29.18
CA GLN A 72 5.05 -13.87 -29.81
C GLN A 72 6.24 -13.69 -28.84
N LEU A 73 6.03 -13.81 -27.52
CA LEU A 73 7.12 -13.66 -26.54
C LEU A 73 8.09 -14.86 -26.62
N PRO A 74 9.42 -14.61 -26.52
CA PRO A 74 10.40 -15.70 -26.45
C PRO A 74 10.13 -16.60 -25.25
N LYS A 75 9.90 -17.89 -25.49
CA LYS A 75 9.71 -18.88 -24.44
C LYS A 75 10.99 -19.01 -23.61
N CYS A 76 10.94 -18.55 -22.37
CA CYS A 76 12.02 -18.75 -21.40
C CYS A 76 11.92 -20.12 -20.76
N GLN A 77 13.07 -20.66 -20.31
CA GLN A 77 13.10 -21.89 -19.54
C GLN A 77 12.31 -21.70 -18.24
N THR A 78 11.40 -22.64 -17.95
CA THR A 78 10.65 -22.67 -16.69
C THR A 78 11.63 -22.82 -15.52
N LYS A 79 11.54 -21.90 -14.56
CA LYS A 79 12.33 -21.92 -13.33
C LYS A 79 11.54 -22.64 -12.24
N GLU A 80 11.71 -23.95 -12.12
CA GLU A 80 10.94 -24.78 -11.16
C GLU A 80 11.09 -24.30 -9.71
N PHE A 81 12.25 -23.73 -9.35
CA PHE A 81 12.47 -23.19 -8.01
C PHE A 81 11.52 -22.04 -7.64
N LEU A 82 10.88 -21.38 -8.61
CA LEU A 82 9.86 -20.34 -8.34
C LEU A 82 8.56 -20.93 -7.76
N ALA A 83 8.34 -22.23 -7.94
CA ALA A 83 7.19 -22.94 -7.36
C ALA A 83 7.47 -23.43 -5.93
N GLU A 84 8.71 -23.35 -5.45
CA GLU A 84 9.07 -23.83 -4.11
C GLU A 84 8.36 -23.02 -3.01
N GLU A 85 8.02 -23.72 -1.93
CA GLU A 85 7.38 -23.10 -0.78
C GLU A 85 8.31 -22.11 -0.06
N PRO A 86 7.80 -20.96 0.41
CA PRO A 86 8.57 -20.02 1.21
C PRO A 86 9.25 -20.68 2.41
N THR A 87 10.52 -20.35 2.60
CA THR A 87 11.33 -20.84 3.72
C THR A 87 11.35 -19.84 4.89
N LEU A 88 11.68 -20.35 6.08
CA LEU A 88 11.85 -19.50 7.27
C LEU A 88 12.98 -18.46 7.09
N PRO A 89 14.17 -18.81 6.56
CA PRO A 89 15.22 -17.82 6.29
C PRO A 89 14.78 -16.70 5.36
N GLU A 90 14.02 -16.99 4.31
CA GLU A 90 13.48 -15.97 3.40
C GLU A 90 12.50 -15.05 4.10
N THR A 91 11.64 -15.61 4.95
CA THR A 91 10.68 -14.84 5.74
C THR A 91 11.41 -13.88 6.70
N ILE A 92 12.42 -14.38 7.42
CA ILE A 92 13.26 -13.56 8.31
C ILE A 92 13.97 -12.45 7.54
N LYS A 93 14.53 -12.77 6.36
CA LYS A 93 15.19 -11.79 5.48
C LYS A 93 14.20 -10.72 5.04
N ALA A 94 12.99 -11.12 4.61
CA ALA A 94 11.95 -10.20 4.18
C ALA A 94 11.48 -9.27 5.31
N ILE A 95 11.32 -9.77 6.54
CA ILE A 95 10.99 -8.96 7.73
C ILE A 95 12.09 -7.92 8.00
N LYS A 96 13.37 -8.32 7.96
CA LYS A 96 14.49 -7.40 8.19
C LYS A 96 14.54 -6.27 7.15
N LEU A 97 14.15 -6.56 5.91
CA LEU A 97 14.12 -5.59 4.81
C LEU A 97 12.91 -4.63 4.85
N LEU A 98 11.97 -4.79 5.79
CA LEU A 98 10.89 -3.82 5.96
C LEU A 98 11.44 -2.44 6.31
N SER A 99 10.85 -1.38 5.73
CA SER A 99 11.16 -0.02 6.15
C SER A 99 10.35 0.35 7.40
N SER A 100 11.04 0.93 8.38
CA SER A 100 10.43 1.46 9.61
C SER A 100 9.86 2.86 9.39
N GLY A 101 8.92 3.28 10.25
CA GLY A 101 8.28 4.59 10.20
C GLY A 101 7.31 4.78 9.02
N LYS A 102 6.91 3.70 8.35
CA LYS A 102 5.92 3.74 7.26
C LYS A 102 4.51 3.56 7.83
N ALA A 103 3.54 4.23 7.22
CA ALA A 103 2.14 4.10 7.59
C ALA A 103 1.67 2.64 7.47
N PRO A 104 1.00 2.09 8.50
CA PRO A 104 0.43 0.76 8.43
C PRO A 104 -0.77 0.71 7.48
N GLY A 105 -1.01 -0.45 6.88
CA GLY A 105 -2.24 -0.73 6.14
C GLY A 105 -3.45 -0.85 7.06
N SER A 106 -4.57 -1.31 6.50
CA SER A 106 -5.89 -1.40 7.17
C SER A 106 -5.91 -2.13 8.52
N LYS A 107 -5.00 -3.09 8.76
CA LYS A 107 -4.89 -3.85 10.02
C LYS A 107 -4.10 -3.14 11.12
N VAL A 108 -3.53 -1.96 10.85
CA VAL A 108 -2.85 -1.09 11.83
C VAL A 108 -1.69 -1.77 12.59
N ILE A 109 -1.13 -2.87 12.08
CA ILE A 109 0.09 -3.49 12.63
C ILE A 109 1.29 -2.91 11.87
N PRO A 110 2.16 -2.11 12.52
CA PRO A 110 3.28 -1.44 11.85
C PRO A 110 4.49 -2.39 11.66
N ALA A 111 5.44 -2.00 10.82
CA ALA A 111 6.62 -2.80 10.49
C ALA A 111 7.45 -3.20 11.72
N GLU A 112 7.49 -2.32 12.72
CA GLU A 112 8.26 -2.45 13.95
C GLU A 112 7.84 -3.69 14.74
N VAL A 113 6.54 -3.98 14.78
CA VAL A 113 6.02 -5.19 15.45
C VAL A 113 6.57 -6.45 14.79
N TYR A 114 6.63 -6.47 13.45
CA TYR A 114 7.20 -7.60 12.72
C TYR A 114 8.69 -7.76 12.97
N LYS A 115 9.44 -6.66 13.05
CA LYS A 115 10.88 -6.68 13.32
C LYS A 115 11.22 -7.14 14.73
N VAL A 116 10.42 -6.74 15.73
CA VAL A 116 10.63 -7.09 17.14
C VAL A 116 10.05 -8.46 17.51
N GLY A 117 9.04 -8.95 16.77
CA GLY A 117 8.35 -10.21 17.05
C GLY A 117 9.22 -11.48 16.99
N GLY A 118 10.46 -11.38 16.50
CA GLY A 118 11.47 -12.43 16.61
C GLY A 118 11.14 -13.69 15.82
N ILE A 119 11.78 -14.80 16.23
CA ILE A 119 11.74 -16.08 15.50
C ILE A 119 10.33 -16.70 15.48
N HIS A 120 9.58 -16.60 16.57
CA HIS A 120 8.25 -17.22 16.68
C HIS A 120 7.23 -16.57 15.75
N LEU A 121 7.27 -15.23 15.61
CA LEU A 121 6.43 -14.53 14.64
C LEU A 121 6.83 -14.91 13.21
N ALA A 122 8.13 -14.98 12.91
CA ALA A 122 8.62 -15.37 11.60
C ALA A 122 8.16 -16.79 11.23
N GLN A 123 8.27 -17.75 12.15
CA GLN A 123 7.77 -19.13 11.97
C GLN A 123 6.27 -19.17 11.68
N SER A 124 5.48 -18.43 12.45
CA SER A 124 4.02 -18.37 12.26
C SER A 124 3.65 -17.79 10.89
N LEU A 125 4.37 -16.75 10.44
CA LEU A 125 4.18 -16.16 9.11
C LEU A 125 4.61 -17.11 8.00
N THR A 126 5.73 -17.82 8.15
CA THR A 126 6.19 -18.81 7.17
C THR A 126 5.15 -19.91 6.98
N GLU A 127 4.61 -20.48 8.05
CA GLU A 127 3.57 -21.51 7.94
C GLU A 127 2.29 -20.97 7.29
N LEU A 128 1.93 -19.72 7.59
CA LEU A 128 0.81 -19.07 6.91
C LEU A 128 1.08 -18.90 5.40
N PHE A 129 2.27 -18.47 5.00
CA PHE A 129 2.62 -18.30 3.59
C PHE A 129 2.69 -19.64 2.85
N ARG A 130 3.22 -20.69 3.49
CA ARG A 130 3.18 -22.06 2.95
C ARG A 130 1.76 -22.55 2.75
N LEU A 131 0.87 -22.26 3.70
CA LEU A 131 -0.55 -22.59 3.55
C LEU A 131 -1.18 -21.87 2.36
N MET A 132 -0.85 -20.59 2.12
CA MET A 132 -1.30 -19.85 0.94
C MET A 132 -0.77 -20.49 -0.35
N TRP A 133 0.49 -20.94 -0.33
CA TRP A 133 1.14 -21.62 -1.45
C TRP A 133 0.44 -22.93 -1.80
N ARG A 134 0.26 -23.83 -0.82
CA ARG A 134 -0.38 -25.14 -1.00
C ARG A 134 -1.84 -25.06 -1.42
N LYS A 135 -2.54 -24.01 -0.99
CA LYS A 135 -3.95 -23.77 -1.36
C LYS A 135 -4.11 -22.91 -2.61
N GLU A 136 -3.00 -22.39 -3.16
CA GLU A 136 -3.00 -21.45 -4.28
C GLU A 136 -3.97 -20.26 -4.07
N THR A 137 -4.14 -19.85 -2.80
CA THR A 137 -5.15 -18.87 -2.42
C THR A 137 -4.58 -17.85 -1.45
N ILE A 138 -4.64 -16.57 -1.83
CA ILE A 138 -4.25 -15.44 -1.00
C ILE A 138 -5.52 -14.84 -0.35
N PRO A 139 -5.59 -14.71 0.98
CA PRO A 139 -6.73 -14.09 1.65
C PRO A 139 -6.98 -12.66 1.16
N GLN A 140 -8.24 -12.27 1.04
CA GLN A 140 -8.61 -10.95 0.51
C GLN A 140 -7.95 -9.80 1.28
N ALA A 141 -7.79 -9.93 2.60
CA ALA A 141 -7.11 -8.95 3.44
C ALA A 141 -5.64 -8.66 3.05
N TYR A 142 -4.98 -9.54 2.28
CA TYR A 142 -3.63 -9.35 1.76
C TYR A 142 -3.62 -8.68 0.38
N LYS A 143 -4.76 -8.72 -0.32
CA LYS A 143 -4.98 -8.11 -1.65
C LYS A 143 -5.55 -6.70 -1.52
N ASP A 144 -6.39 -6.46 -0.51
CA ASP A 144 -7.01 -5.17 -0.27
C ASP A 144 -5.98 -4.13 0.18
N ALA A 145 -6.08 -2.93 -0.41
CA ALA A 145 -5.29 -1.77 -0.03
C ALA A 145 -6.19 -0.57 0.22
N SER A 146 -5.91 0.20 1.27
CA SER A 146 -6.56 1.50 1.48
C SER A 146 -5.85 2.55 0.65
N ILE A 147 -6.56 3.22 -0.26
CA ILE A 147 -5.98 4.31 -1.05
C ILE A 147 -6.13 5.61 -0.27
N ILE A 148 -5.01 6.26 0.04
CA ILE A 148 -4.97 7.62 0.56
C ILE A 148 -4.63 8.56 -0.60
N HIS A 149 -5.41 9.63 -0.77
CA HIS A 149 -5.09 10.68 -1.73
C HIS A 149 -4.29 11.80 -1.03
N LEU A 150 -3.20 12.24 -1.66
CA LEU A 150 -2.38 13.37 -1.20
C LEU A 150 -2.34 14.45 -2.27
N PHE A 151 -2.65 15.69 -1.89
CA PHE A 151 -2.59 16.82 -2.82
C PHE A 151 -1.15 17.07 -3.27
N LYS A 152 -0.92 17.17 -4.59
CA LYS A 152 0.41 17.37 -5.19
C LYS A 152 0.96 18.80 -5.02
N HIS A 153 0.23 19.68 -4.32
CA HIS A 153 0.53 21.12 -4.23
C HIS A 153 0.63 21.82 -5.59
N LYS A 154 -0.14 21.34 -6.58
CA LYS A 154 -0.18 21.88 -7.93
C LYS A 154 -1.62 21.93 -8.43
N GLY A 155 -2.01 23.04 -9.04
CA GLY A 155 -3.36 23.23 -9.57
C GLY A 155 -4.44 23.35 -8.49
N SER A 156 -5.69 23.13 -8.88
CA SER A 156 -6.83 23.20 -7.97
C SER A 156 -6.96 21.94 -7.12
N ARG A 157 -7.18 22.12 -5.81
CA ARG A 157 -7.46 21.05 -4.84
C ARG A 157 -8.76 20.29 -5.11
N TYR A 158 -9.67 20.88 -5.89
CA TYR A 158 -10.97 20.31 -6.25
C TYR A 158 -10.86 19.28 -7.39
N ILE A 159 -9.73 19.24 -8.10
CA ILE A 159 -9.52 18.34 -9.26
C ILE A 159 -8.79 17.08 -8.79
N CYS A 160 -9.35 15.90 -9.05
CA CYS A 160 -8.78 14.61 -8.61
C CYS A 160 -7.35 14.37 -9.13
N ASP A 161 -7.08 14.70 -10.39
CA ASP A 161 -5.76 14.49 -11.04
C ASP A 161 -4.60 15.24 -10.35
N ASN A 162 -4.92 16.31 -9.63
CA ASN A 162 -3.97 17.09 -8.84
C ASN A 162 -3.63 16.41 -7.49
N HIS A 163 -4.15 15.21 -7.24
CA HIS A 163 -3.80 14.38 -6.11
C HIS A 163 -3.03 13.14 -6.56
N ARG A 164 -2.28 12.56 -5.62
CA ARG A 164 -1.56 11.30 -5.77
C ARG A 164 -2.21 10.26 -4.87
N GLY A 165 -2.68 9.17 -5.45
CA GLY A 165 -3.07 7.98 -4.69
C GLY A 165 -1.85 7.26 -4.14
N ILE A 166 -1.92 6.84 -2.87
CA ILE A 166 -0.97 5.95 -2.22
C ILE A 166 -1.75 4.77 -1.66
N SER A 167 -1.48 3.58 -2.18
CA SER A 167 -2.09 2.33 -1.72
C SER A 167 -1.36 1.80 -0.49
N LEU A 168 -2.08 1.67 0.62
CA LEU A 168 -1.59 1.12 1.88
C LEU A 168 -2.00 -0.34 2.05
N LEU A 169 -1.10 -1.23 1.63
CA LEU A 169 -1.18 -2.67 1.89
C LEU A 169 -0.80 -3.01 3.34
N VAL A 170 -1.41 -4.08 3.86
CA VAL A 170 -0.99 -4.69 5.12
C VAL A 170 0.47 -5.14 5.06
N PHE A 171 1.21 -4.98 6.15
CA PHE A 171 2.64 -5.31 6.16
C PHE A 171 2.91 -6.79 5.92
N ALA A 172 2.05 -7.70 6.38
CA ALA A 172 2.17 -9.12 6.07
C ALA A 172 2.12 -9.41 4.55
N GLY A 173 1.29 -8.67 3.80
CA GLY A 173 1.26 -8.73 2.34
C GLY A 173 2.55 -8.19 1.71
N LYS A 174 3.11 -7.10 2.27
CA LYS A 174 4.42 -6.59 1.83
C LYS A 174 5.56 -7.59 2.08
N ILE A 175 5.50 -8.36 3.17
CA ILE A 175 6.46 -9.44 3.45
C ILE A 175 6.33 -10.53 2.39
N LEU A 176 5.10 -10.99 2.09
CA LEU A 176 4.85 -12.01 1.06
C LEU A 176 5.37 -11.56 -0.32
N VAL A 177 5.01 -10.34 -0.75
CA VAL A 177 5.50 -9.76 -2.01
C VAL A 177 7.03 -9.65 -2.03
N ARG A 178 7.65 -9.33 -0.89
CA ARG A 178 9.11 -9.29 -0.79
C ARG A 178 9.74 -10.67 -0.93
N ILE A 179 9.14 -11.72 -0.36
CA ILE A 179 9.61 -13.10 -0.54
C ILE A 179 9.57 -13.46 -2.02
N ILE A 180 8.42 -13.26 -2.67
CA ILE A 180 8.24 -13.50 -4.11
C ILE A 180 9.28 -12.74 -4.95
N LEU A 181 9.46 -11.44 -4.67
CA LEU A 181 10.40 -10.60 -5.40
C LEU A 181 11.85 -11.09 -5.26
N ASN A 182 12.23 -11.59 -4.08
CA ASN A 182 13.57 -12.10 -3.84
C ASN A 182 13.85 -13.40 -4.60
N CYS A 183 12.84 -14.11 -5.10
CA CYS A 183 13.03 -15.26 -5.99
C CYS A 183 13.43 -14.83 -7.42
N PHE A 184 13.16 -13.57 -7.79
CA PHE A 184 13.48 -13.00 -9.11
C PHE A 184 14.80 -12.21 -9.15
N THR A 185 15.39 -11.90 -8.00
CA THR A 185 16.58 -11.03 -7.86
C THR A 185 17.72 -11.72 -7.14
#